data_AF-I6MS67-F1
#
_entry.id   AF-I6MS67-F1
#
_cell.length_a   1.000
_cell.length_b   1.000
_cell.length_c   1.000
_cell.angle_alpha   90.00
_cell.angle_beta   90.00
_cell.angle_gamma   90.00
#
_symmetry.space_group_name_H-M   'P 1'
#
loop_
_entity.id
_entity.type
_entity.pdbx_description
1 polymer ?
#
loop_
_entity_poly.entity_id
_entity_poly.type
_entity_poly.pdbx_seq_one_letter_code
_entity_poly.pdbx_strand_id
1 'polypeptide(L)'
;MKFTIVALCFALSLAGLTSSEKLSDHVNSLENPYQLVPSLCLLSPARGNCNSQTLRYFYNTTSRTCEAFIYSGCHGNGNNFDSLQCCLKTCRPNKNRNDNN
;
A
#
# COMPACT_ATOMS: atom_id res chain seq x y z
N MET A 1 1.24 -41.38 -2.84
CA MET A 1 1.91 -42.13 -3.94
C MET A 1 3.31 -41.56 -4.06
N LYS A 2 4.32 -42.41 -3.78
CA LYS A 2 5.73 -42.05 -3.63
C LYS A 2 6.42 -42.15 -4.99
N PHE A 3 7.13 -41.12 -5.45
CA PHE A 3 8.04 -41.23 -6.60
C PHE A 3 9.50 -41.32 -6.11
N THR A 4 9.93 -42.56 -5.97
CA THR A 4 11.24 -43.17 -6.33
C THR A 4 12.55 -42.36 -6.35
N ILE A 5 13.43 -42.70 -5.38
CA ILE A 5 14.83 -43.19 -5.51
C ILE A 5 15.84 -42.23 -6.17
N VAL A 6 16.58 -41.40 -5.41
CA VAL A 6 17.99 -41.61 -4.92
C VAL A 6 18.91 -42.09 -6.07
N ALA A 7 19.92 -41.36 -6.53
CA ALA A 7 21.19 -41.28 -5.83
C ALA A 7 22.20 -40.35 -6.53
N LEU A 8 23.02 -39.69 -5.70
CA LEU A 8 24.46 -39.46 -5.88
C LEU A 8 24.91 -38.38 -6.87
N CYS A 9 25.12 -37.18 -6.33
CA CYS A 9 26.43 -36.52 -6.45
C CYS A 9 26.72 -35.69 -5.19
N PHE A 10 27.68 -36.21 -4.41
CA PHE A 10 28.70 -35.50 -3.64
C PHE A 10 28.58 -33.97 -3.51
N ALA A 11 28.39 -33.48 -2.29
CA ALA A 11 29.47 -32.84 -1.52
C ALA A 11 28.92 -32.29 -0.20
N LEU A 12 29.54 -32.71 0.89
CA LEU A 12 29.43 -32.07 2.20
C LEU A 12 30.06 -30.67 2.12
N SER A 13 29.25 -29.63 2.25
CA SER A 13 29.71 -28.35 2.79
C SER A 13 28.73 -27.91 3.86
N LEU A 14 29.18 -28.07 5.11
CA LEU A 14 28.53 -27.59 6.32
C LEU A 14 28.49 -26.06 6.30
N ALA A 15 27.46 -25.47 5.72
CA ALA A 15 26.98 -24.12 6.02
C ALA A 15 25.62 -23.90 5.36
N GLY A 16 24.60 -23.61 6.19
CA GLY A 16 23.31 -23.11 5.71
C GLY A 16 22.11 -23.96 6.07
N LEU A 17 21.78 -24.06 7.37
CA LEU A 17 20.37 -24.15 7.73
C LEU A 17 19.77 -22.78 7.40
N THR A 18 19.08 -22.65 6.26
CA THR A 18 18.01 -21.65 6.13
C THR A 18 16.71 -22.42 6.03
N SER A 19 16.20 -22.71 7.22
CA SER A 19 14.78 -22.64 7.59
C SER A 19 13.76 -22.60 6.46
N SER A 20 12.84 -23.56 6.50
CA SER A 20 11.51 -23.51 5.91
C SER A 20 10.97 -22.07 5.79
N GLU A 21 10.95 -21.48 4.59
CA GLU A 21 10.04 -20.36 4.31
C GLU A 21 8.65 -20.93 4.02
N LYS A 22 8.05 -21.47 5.07
CA LYS A 22 6.60 -21.44 5.17
C LYS A 22 6.24 -20.04 5.63
N LEU A 23 6.31 -19.02 4.76
CA LEU A 23 5.69 -17.72 5.04
C LEU A 23 4.28 -17.71 4.43
N SER A 24 3.48 -18.60 4.97
CA SER A 24 2.03 -18.50 5.00
C SER A 24 1.63 -18.09 6.42
N ASP A 25 2.23 -17.04 6.97
CA ASP A 25 2.04 -16.67 8.38
C ASP A 25 1.34 -15.33 8.63
N HIS A 26 0.70 -14.69 7.63
CA HIS A 26 -0.17 -13.53 7.90
C HIS A 26 -1.60 -13.69 7.35
N VAL A 27 -2.22 -14.84 7.58
CA VAL A 27 -3.69 -14.91 7.67
C VAL A 27 -4.09 -15.30 9.09
N ASN A 28 -4.08 -14.32 9.99
CA ASN A 28 -5.23 -13.89 10.81
C ASN A 28 -4.77 -13.09 12.04
N SER A 29 -4.87 -11.75 11.98
CA SER A 29 -4.96 -10.88 13.16
C SER A 29 -5.44 -9.50 12.72
N LEU A 30 -6.71 -9.19 13.01
CA LEU A 30 -7.34 -7.86 12.96
C LEU A 30 -7.27 -7.21 11.58
N GLU A 31 -8.38 -7.19 10.83
CA GLU A 31 -8.49 -6.41 9.60
C GLU A 31 -8.03 -4.97 9.84
N ASN A 32 -6.80 -4.66 9.46
CA ASN A 32 -6.24 -3.33 9.64
C ASN A 32 -6.86 -2.45 8.53
N PRO A 33 -7.75 -1.49 8.87
CA PRO A 33 -8.44 -0.67 7.88
C PRO A 33 -7.49 0.22 7.06
N TYR A 34 -6.21 0.27 7.44
CA TYR A 34 -5.15 0.97 6.72
C TYR A 34 -4.43 0.11 5.66
N GLN A 35 -4.72 -1.19 5.54
CA GLN A 35 -4.13 -2.04 4.49
C GLN A 35 -4.83 -1.91 3.13
N LEU A 36 -6.04 -1.33 3.09
CA LEU A 36 -6.80 -1.10 1.86
C LEU A 36 -6.53 0.29 1.25
N VAL A 37 -5.90 1.18 2.01
CA VAL A 37 -5.63 2.55 1.63
C VAL A 37 -4.18 2.66 1.17
N PRO A 38 -3.89 3.10 -0.07
CA PRO A 38 -2.51 3.27 -0.54
C PRO A 38 -1.69 4.15 0.41
N SER A 39 -0.43 3.81 0.64
CA SER A 39 0.43 4.53 1.59
C SER A 39 0.55 6.03 1.30
N LEU A 40 0.52 6.45 0.04
CA LEU A 40 0.50 7.87 -0.35
C LEU A 40 -0.71 8.61 0.25
N CYS A 41 -1.86 7.95 0.38
CA CYS A 41 -3.07 8.54 0.92
C CYS A 41 -3.02 8.71 2.44
N LEU A 42 -2.01 8.12 3.10
CA LEU A 42 -1.75 8.25 4.53
C LEU A 42 -0.82 9.45 4.84
N LEU A 43 -0.23 10.07 3.82
CA LEU A 43 0.64 11.23 3.99
C LEU A 43 -0.20 12.48 4.29
N SER A 44 0.31 13.38 5.13
CA SER A 44 -0.28 14.71 5.29
C SER A 44 -0.17 15.52 3.99
N PRO A 45 -1.09 16.45 3.70
CA PRO A 45 -0.98 17.31 2.52
C PRO A 45 0.30 18.16 2.60
N ALA A 46 1.04 18.22 1.49
CA ALA A 46 2.26 19.02 1.40
C ALA A 46 2.07 20.20 0.43
N ARG A 47 1.98 21.42 1.00
CA ARG A 47 1.91 22.66 0.21
C ARG A 47 3.16 22.84 -0.66
N GLY A 48 4.35 22.51 -0.13
CA GLY A 48 5.63 22.84 -0.75
C GLY A 48 6.02 24.31 -0.56
N ASN A 49 7.12 24.73 -1.19
CA ASN A 49 7.77 26.04 -0.95
C ASN A 49 7.94 26.90 -2.23
N CYS A 50 7.14 26.64 -3.27
CA CYS A 50 7.07 27.49 -4.46
C CYS A 50 6.02 28.62 -4.30
N ASN A 51 5.77 29.38 -5.37
CA ASN A 51 4.92 30.58 -5.33
C ASN A 51 3.56 30.43 -6.05
N SER A 52 3.24 29.27 -6.62
CA SER A 52 1.93 29.05 -7.26
C SER A 52 0.83 28.87 -6.21
N GLN A 53 -0.42 29.09 -6.61
CA GLN A 53 -1.58 28.81 -5.76
C GLN A 53 -2.57 27.95 -6.55
N THR A 54 -2.32 26.65 -6.56
CA THR A 54 -3.17 25.70 -7.28
C THR A 54 -4.04 24.94 -6.30
N LEU A 55 -5.35 24.96 -6.53
CA LEU A 55 -6.30 24.13 -5.78
C LEU A 55 -6.06 22.66 -6.13
N ARG A 56 -5.85 21.84 -5.10
CA ARG A 56 -5.65 20.39 -5.20
C ARG A 56 -6.45 19.68 -4.14
N TYR A 57 -6.52 18.36 -4.23
CA TYR A 57 -7.23 17.53 -3.27
C TYR A 57 -6.25 16.54 -2.61
N PHE A 58 -6.45 16.27 -1.33
CA PHE A 58 -5.73 15.24 -0.58
C PHE A 58 -6.74 14.39 0.18
N TYR A 59 -6.42 13.13 0.44
CA TYR A 59 -7.23 12.27 1.29
C TYR A 59 -6.92 12.54 2.76
N ASN A 60 -7.95 12.88 3.53
CA ASN A 60 -7.88 13.06 4.97
C ASN A 60 -8.39 11.77 5.64
N THR A 61 -7.49 11.06 6.31
CA THR A 61 -7.81 9.78 6.99
C THR A 61 -8.71 9.96 8.21
N THR A 62 -8.71 11.15 8.83
CA THR A 62 -9.57 11.49 9.98
C THR A 62 -11.02 11.64 9.53
N SER A 63 -11.28 12.45 8.50
CA SER A 63 -12.63 12.65 7.94
C SER A 63 -13.05 11.54 6.97
N ARG A 64 -12.10 10.68 6.58
CA ARG A 64 -12.27 9.58 5.61
C ARG A 64 -12.81 10.06 4.26
N THR A 65 -12.42 11.25 3.84
CA THR A 65 -12.80 11.84 2.57
C THR A 65 -11.66 12.66 1.97
N CYS A 66 -11.84 13.12 0.75
CA CYS A 66 -10.91 14.01 0.08
C CYS A 66 -11.28 15.47 0.33
N GLU A 67 -10.30 16.26 0.75
CA GLU A 67 -10.42 17.67 1.10
C GLU A 67 -9.53 18.52 0.21
N ALA A 68 -9.91 19.77 0.00
CA ALA A 68 -9.15 20.70 -0.83
C ALA A 68 -8.01 21.34 -0.03
N PHE A 69 -6.87 21.58 -0.69
CA PHE A 69 -5.76 22.35 -0.16
C PHE A 69 -5.05 23.15 -1.27
N ILE A 70 -4.22 24.12 -0.88
CA ILE A 70 -3.42 24.91 -1.83
C ILE A 70 -2.04 24.28 -1.97
N TYR A 71 -1.68 23.90 -3.20
CA TYR A 71 -0.36 23.45 -3.59
C TYR A 71 0.45 24.57 -4.22
N SER A 72 1.72 24.67 -3.82
CA SER A 72 2.64 25.73 -4.24
C SER A 72 3.26 25.54 -5.62
N GLY A 73 3.12 24.35 -6.21
CA GLY A 73 3.67 24.01 -7.53
C GLY A 73 4.93 23.13 -7.49
N CYS A 74 5.62 23.01 -6.36
CA CYS A 74 6.79 22.13 -6.20
C CYS A 74 6.88 21.51 -4.80
N HIS A 75 7.76 20.52 -4.62
CA HIS A 75 8.08 19.89 -3.32
C HIS A 75 6.84 19.43 -2.52
N GLY A 76 5.81 18.96 -3.21
CA GLY A 76 4.67 18.28 -2.61
C GLY A 76 4.97 16.80 -2.34
N ASN A 77 3.91 16.02 -2.09
CA ASN A 77 3.98 14.57 -1.99
C ASN A 77 2.84 13.91 -2.78
N GLY A 78 2.73 12.58 -2.72
CA GLY A 78 1.75 11.81 -3.48
C GLY A 78 0.29 12.02 -3.07
N ASN A 79 0.00 12.59 -1.89
CA ASN A 79 -1.36 12.92 -1.48
C ASN A 79 -1.80 14.27 -2.09
N ASN A 80 -1.79 14.36 -3.41
CA ASN A 80 -2.02 15.57 -4.18
C ASN A 80 -2.65 15.21 -5.53
N PHE A 81 -3.93 15.52 -5.68
CA PHE A 81 -4.74 15.17 -6.84
C PHE A 81 -5.35 16.42 -7.46
N ASP A 82 -5.44 16.44 -8.80
CA ASP A 82 -6.02 17.57 -9.54
C ASP A 82 -7.55 17.65 -9.42
N SER A 83 -8.22 16.56 -9.01
CA SER A 83 -9.67 16.55 -8.83
C SER A 83 -10.11 15.68 -7.65
N LEU A 84 -11.26 16.05 -7.08
CA LEU A 84 -11.92 15.30 -6.01
C LEU A 84 -12.16 13.84 -6.41
N GLN A 85 -12.61 13.60 -7.65
CA GLN A 85 -12.90 12.27 -8.16
C GLN A 85 -11.66 11.37 -8.24
N CYS A 86 -10.53 11.92 -8.70
CA CYS A 86 -9.27 11.17 -8.76
C CYS A 86 -8.77 10.80 -7.36
N CYS A 87 -8.87 11.74 -6.41
CA CYS A 87 -8.53 11.49 -5.01
C CYS A 87 -9.41 10.37 -4.41
N LEU A 88 -10.74 10.47 -4.56
CA LEU A 88 -11.67 9.47 -4.01
C LEU A 88 -11.46 8.10 -4.64
N LYS A 89 -11.29 8.02 -5.96
CA LYS A 89 -11.03 6.76 -6.67
C LYS A 89 -9.72 6.09 -6.21
N THR A 90 -8.71 6.89 -5.89
CA THR A 90 -7.38 6.38 -5.48
C THR A 90 -7.36 5.99 -4.01
N CYS A 91 -7.94 6.81 -3.14
CA CYS A 91 -7.70 6.75 -1.71
C CYS A 91 -8.88 6.25 -0.88
N ARG A 92 -10.10 6.27 -1.40
CA ARG A 92 -11.27 5.79 -0.65
C ARG A 92 -11.26 4.25 -0.65
N PRO A 93 -11.20 3.60 0.53
CA PRO A 93 -11.25 2.15 0.59
C PRO A 93 -12.57 1.61 0.03
N ASN A 94 -12.49 0.69 -0.95
CA ASN A 94 -13.65 -0.02 -1.49
C ASN A 94 -14.06 -1.12 -0.51
N LYS A 95 -15.21 -0.97 0.15
CA LYS A 95 -15.63 -1.93 1.18
C LYS A 95 -15.96 -3.35 0.67
N ASN A 96 -16.03 -3.61 -0.64
CA ASN A 96 -16.52 -4.88 -1.16
C ASN A 96 -15.61 -5.49 -2.25
N ARG A 97 -14.88 -6.55 -1.89
CA ARG A 97 -14.54 -7.68 -2.78
C ARG A 97 -15.08 -8.99 -2.19
N ASN A 98 -16.33 -8.95 -1.70
CA ASN A 98 -17.19 -10.08 -1.36
C ASN A 98 -18.65 -9.58 -1.26
N ASP A 99 -19.11 -8.89 -2.31
CA ASP A 99 -20.53 -8.90 -2.62
C ASP A 99 -20.73 -10.09 -3.55
N ASN A 100 -21.31 -11.15 -3.02
CA ASN A 100 -21.60 -12.38 -3.75
C ASN A 100 -22.35 -12.04 -5.05
N ASN A 101 -21.76 -12.45 -6.18
CA ASN A 101 -22.54 -12.82 -7.36
C ASN A 101 -22.43 -14.33 -7.53
#